data_AF-I0INV9-F1
#
_entry.id   AF-I0INV9-F1
#
_cell.length_a   1.000
_cell.length_b   1.000
_cell.length_c   1.000
_cell.angle_alpha   90.00
_cell.angle_beta   90.00
_cell.angle_gamma   90.00
#
_symmetry.space_group_name_H-M   'P 1'
#
loop_
_entity.id
_entity.type
_entity.pdbx_description
1 polymer ?
#
loop_
_entity_poly.entity_id
_entity_poly.type
_entity_poly.pdbx_seq_one_letter_code
_entity_poly.pdbx_strand_id
1 'polypeptide(L)' 'MENLKDIPEFSSEAEEQAFWEKHDSSEYLGWSKAKKLQLSRLKPSTQSISVRLPIALLD' A
#
# COMPACT_ATOMS: atom_id res chain seq x y z
N MET A 1 7.17 -2.96 -23.73
CA MET A 1 5.76 -2.68 -23.46
C MET A 1 5.39 -3.57 -22.29
N GLU A 2 5.18 -2.99 -21.12
CA GLU A 2 4.78 -3.78 -19.95
C GLU A 2 3.34 -4.25 -20.18
N ASN A 3 3.16 -5.57 -20.28
CA ASN A 3 1.84 -6.18 -20.43
C ASN A 3 1.21 -6.26 -19.03
N LEU A 4 0.56 -5.18 -18.62
CA LEU A 4 -0.18 -5.13 -17.36
C LEU A 4 -1.48 -5.91 -17.53
N LYS A 5 -1.83 -6.73 -16.53
CA LYS A 5 -3.14 -7.38 -16.45
C LYS A 5 -4.22 -6.33 -16.15
N ASP A 6 -5.42 -6.55 -16.69
CA ASP A 6 -6.57 -5.69 -16.37
C ASP A 6 -6.86 -5.70 -14.87
N ILE A 7 -7.08 -4.50 -14.32
CA ILE A 7 -7.42 -4.31 -12.91
C ILE A 7 -8.89 -4.73 -12.72
N PRO A 8 -9.22 -5.60 -11.75
CA PRO A 8 -10.61 -5.99 -11.49
C PRO A 8 -11.44 -4.81 -10.99
N GLU A 9 -12.74 -4.78 -11.31
CA GLU A 9 -13.67 -3.87 -10.65
C GLU A 9 -14.08 -4.46 -9.29
N PHE A 10 -13.79 -3.74 -8.20
CA PHE A 10 -14.16 -4.13 -6.84
C PHE A 10 -15.41 -3.37 -6.38
N SER A 11 -16.31 -4.07 -5.69
CA SER A 11 -17.54 -3.44 -5.17
C SER A 11 -17.34 -2.83 -3.77
N SER A 12 -16.26 -3.19 -3.07
CA SER A 12 -15.94 -2.75 -1.71
C SER A 12 -14.43 -2.73 -1.46
N GLU A 13 -13.97 -1.82 -0.60
CA GLU A 13 -12.56 -1.72 -0.17
C GLU A 13 -12.07 -3.01 0.50
N ALA A 14 -12.94 -3.71 1.24
CA ALA A 14 -12.57 -4.98 1.88
C ALA A 14 -12.27 -6.10 0.87
N GLU A 15 -12.95 -6.09 -0.28
CA GLU A 15 -12.74 -7.05 -1.36
C GLU A 15 -11.44 -6.74 -2.12
N GLU A 16 -11.20 -5.45 -2.36
CA GLU A 16 -9.95 -4.96 -2.93
C GLU A 16 -8.75 -5.33 -2.04
N GLN A 17 -8.82 -5.08 -0.73
CA GLN A 17 -7.75 -5.46 0.20
C GLN A 17 -7.48 -6.97 0.17
N ALA A 18 -8.53 -7.80 0.23
CA ALA A 18 -8.39 -9.25 0.20
C ALA A 18 -7.79 -9.79 -1.12
N PHE A 19 -8.01 -9.06 -2.22
CA PHE A 19 -7.39 -9.36 -3.51
C PHE A 19 -5.90 -8.98 -3.50
N TRP A 20 -5.55 -7.75 -3.11
CA TRP A 20 -4.15 -7.30 -3.09
C TRP A 20 -3.29 -8.02 -2.04
N GLU A 21 -3.87 -8.57 -0.98
CA GLU A 21 -3.14 -9.45 -0.05
C GLU A 21 -2.67 -10.76 -0.72
N LYS A 22 -3.36 -11.21 -1.78
CA LYS A 22 -3.07 -12.47 -2.47
C LYS A 22 -2.38 -12.29 -3.82
N HIS A 23 -2.50 -11.12 -4.43
CA HIS A 23 -2.00 -10.84 -5.78
C HIS A 23 -0.88 -9.80 -5.76
N ASP A 24 0.17 -10.04 -6.55
CA ASP A 24 1.25 -9.06 -6.69
C ASP A 24 0.79 -7.87 -7.53
N SER A 25 0.78 -6.70 -6.89
CA SER A 25 0.46 -5.40 -7.51
C SER A 25 1.38 -5.02 -8.67
N SER A 26 2.57 -5.61 -8.78
CA SER A 26 3.52 -5.35 -9.88
C SER A 26 3.03 -5.83 -11.25
N GLU A 27 2.13 -6.81 -11.28
CA GLU A 27 1.59 -7.39 -12.53
C GLU A 27 0.41 -6.57 -13.10
N TYR A 28 -0.18 -5.70 -12.29
CA TYR A 28 -1.37 -4.91 -12.62
C TYR A 28 -1.07 -3.41 -12.72
N LEU A 29 -0.10 -2.92 -11.94
CA LEU A 29 0.26 -1.50 -11.88
C LEU A 29 1.60 -1.23 -12.58
N GLY A 30 1.59 -0.28 -13.52
CA GLY A 30 2.80 0.17 -14.23
C GLY A 30 3.68 1.04 -13.33
N TRP A 31 4.50 0.41 -12.48
CA TRP A 31 5.42 1.09 -11.56
C TRP A 31 6.43 2.00 -12.27
N SER A 32 6.70 1.80 -13.56
CA SER A 32 7.54 2.69 -14.37
C SER A 32 7.03 4.15 -14.42
N LYS A 33 5.72 4.38 -14.24
CA LYS A 33 5.12 5.73 -14.21
C LYS A 33 4.84 6.24 -12.79
N ALA A 34 5.14 5.46 -11.75
CA ALA A 34 4.88 5.83 -10.38
C ALA A 34 5.68 7.09 -10.00
N LYS A 35 5.01 8.08 -9.42
CA LYS A 35 5.63 9.33 -8.97
C LYS A 35 5.71 9.32 -7.45
N LYS A 36 6.80 9.85 -6.89
CA LYS A 36 6.89 10.12 -5.45
C LYS A 36 5.86 11.18 -5.10
N LEU A 37 4.85 10.82 -4.31
CA LEU A 37 3.83 11.74 -3.82
C LEU A 37 4.11 12.04 -2.35
N GLN A 38 4.15 13.33 -2.00
CA GLN A 38 4.16 13.76 -0.60
C GLN A 38 2.74 14.01 -0.13
N LEU A 39 2.27 13.16 0.78
CA LEU A 39 0.92 13.20 1.34
C LEU A 39 0.89 14.00 2.65
N SER A 40 1.40 15.24 2.63
CA SER A 40 1.63 16.06 3.83
C SER A 40 0.37 16.47 4.59
N ARG A 41 -0.82 16.25 4.02
CA ARG A 41 -2.12 16.61 4.62
C ARG A 41 -2.96 15.41 5.06
N LEU A 42 -2.47 14.18 4.90
CA LEU A 42 -3.19 13.02 5.41
C LEU A 42 -3.13 12.99 6.93
N LYS A 43 -4.29 12.74 7.56
CA LYS A 43 -4.37 12.57 9.00
C LYS A 43 -3.62 11.29 9.39
N PRO A 44 -2.63 11.36 10.30
CA PRO A 44 -1.98 10.15 10.82
C PRO A 44 -3.02 9.23 11.47
N SER A 45 -2.80 7.91 11.39
CA SER A 45 -3.63 6.96 12.13
C SER A 45 -3.51 7.23 13.63
N THR A 46 -4.64 7.20 14.33
CA THR A 46 -4.71 7.34 15.79
C THR A 46 -4.83 5.99 16.48
N GLN A 47 -4.58 4.89 15.77
CA GLN A 47 -4.63 3.54 16.34
C GLN A 47 -3.40 3.28 17.23
N SER A 48 -3.63 2.79 18.44
CA SER A 48 -2.55 2.39 19.35
C SER A 48 -1.87 1.13 18.85
N ILE A 49 -0.59 1.22 18.53
CA ILE A 49 0.26 0.08 18.16
C ILE A 49 1.31 -0.18 19.25
N SER A 50 1.54 -1.45 19.56
CA SER A 50 2.63 -1.85 20.48
C SER A 50 3.85 -2.22 19.65
N VAL A 51 4.85 -1.35 19.60
CA VAL A 51 6.10 -1.61 18.88
C VAL A 51 7.19 -2.00 19.88
N ARG A 52 7.87 -3.12 19.64
CA ARG A 52 9.05 -3.51 20.43
C ARG A 52 10.29 -3.01 19.70
N LEU A 53 10.96 -2.00 20.26
CA LEU A 53 12.25 -1.52 19.75
C LEU A 53 13.38 -1.77 20.77
N PRO A 54 14.61 -2.03 20.29
CA PRO A 54 15.83 -1.98 21.10
C PRO A 54 16.08 -0.57 21.66
N ILE A 55 16.62 -0.52 22.88
CA ILE A 55 16.95 0.72 23.60
C ILE A 55 17.89 1.65 22.83
N ALA A 56 18.79 1.10 22.01
CA ALA A 56 19.73 1.88 21.21
C ALA A 56 19.08 2.78 20.14
N LEU A 57 17.77 2.62 19.88
CA LEU A 57 17.00 3.42 18.92
C LEU A 57 16.07 4.44 19.60
N LEU A 58 16.16 4.60 20.93
CA LEU A 58 15.35 5.54 21.71
C LEU A 58 16.05 6.88 22.01
N ASP A 59 17.28 7.08 21.51
CA ASP A 59 18.09 8.30 21.71
C ASP A 59 18.06 9.19 20.45
#